data_AF-A0A1Y3NUL3-F1
#
_entry.id   AF-A0A1Y3NUL3-F1
#
_cell.length_a   1.000
_cell.length_b   1.000
_cell.length_c   1.000
_cell.angle_alpha   90.00
_cell.angle_beta   90.00
_cell.angle_gamma   90.00
#
_symmetry.space_group_name_H-M   'P 1'
#
loop_
_entity.id
_entity.type
_entity.pdbx_description
1 polymer ?
#
loop_
_entity_poly.entity_id
_entity_poly.type
_entity_poly.pdbx_seq_one_letter_code
_entity_poly.pdbx_strand_id
1 'polypeptide(L)'
;NEDGTYVQPPTPEEASFETSKRDMWDDNCRGRGEGWTCIPPTLGSQAGSSWNTKYGPTIRVGLNWFSDRYRGLIKNGIIITENGCAQPNYKVSRANDEVTKEYFKSIGQEQYADTYGEEMIEDEKDPQGVIINDEYRIDWYKQYLENLRLAYAEDHVDVRGYMAWSLVDNFEWENGYETRFGMTYIDFYNDKKLTRVPKKSLEFLGEWYLENVEQKA
;
A
#
# COMPACT_ATOMS: atom_id res chain seq x y z
N ASN A 1 25.26 -14.94 1.70
CA ASN A 1 25.18 -16.15 2.55
C ASN A 1 25.73 -15.83 3.93
N GLU A 2 25.71 -16.77 4.88
CA GLU A 2 26.23 -16.58 6.26
C GLU A 2 27.71 -16.15 6.30
N ASP A 3 28.46 -16.45 5.24
CA ASP A 3 29.84 -16.04 5.01
C ASP A 3 29.99 -14.60 4.47
N GLY A 4 28.89 -13.83 4.37
CA GLY A 4 28.87 -12.47 3.85
C GLY A 4 28.99 -12.37 2.32
N THR A 5 29.02 -13.48 1.59
CA THR A 5 29.04 -13.45 0.13
C THR A 5 27.74 -12.89 -0.42
N TYR A 6 27.86 -12.05 -1.46
CA TYR A 6 26.72 -11.48 -2.17
C TYR A 6 25.89 -12.60 -2.81
N VAL A 7 24.62 -12.67 -2.44
CA VAL A 7 23.65 -13.54 -3.11
C VAL A 7 23.15 -12.77 -4.31
N GLN A 8 23.27 -13.38 -5.49
CA GLN A 8 22.72 -12.78 -6.70
C GLN A 8 21.20 -12.65 -6.55
N PRO A 9 20.60 -11.54 -6.99
CA PRO A 9 19.16 -11.42 -7.02
C PRO A 9 18.57 -12.53 -7.92
N PRO A 10 17.37 -13.03 -7.60
CA PRO A 10 16.70 -14.05 -8.40
C PRO A 10 16.50 -13.56 -9.84
N THR A 11 16.56 -14.49 -10.79
CA THR A 11 16.20 -14.21 -12.19
C THR A 11 14.73 -13.82 -12.30
N PRO A 12 14.30 -13.14 -13.39
CA PRO A 12 12.88 -12.82 -13.60
C PRO A 12 11.94 -14.04 -13.59
N GLU A 13 12.42 -15.20 -14.02
CA GLU A 13 11.67 -16.46 -13.98
C GLU A 13 11.51 -16.97 -12.54
N GLU A 14 12.58 -16.91 -11.74
CA GLU A 14 12.55 -17.27 -10.31
C GLU A 14 11.73 -16.28 -9.48
N ALA A 15 11.71 -14.99 -9.84
CA ALA A 15 10.92 -13.94 -9.20
C ALA A 15 9.51 -13.76 -9.81
N SER A 16 9.05 -14.72 -10.61
CA SER A 16 7.73 -14.67 -11.26
C SER A 16 6.59 -14.82 -10.24
N PHE A 17 5.38 -14.38 -10.62
CA PHE A 17 4.17 -14.54 -9.82
C PHE A 17 3.96 -15.99 -9.36
N GLU A 18 4.05 -16.94 -10.29
CA GLU A 18 3.81 -18.36 -10.00
C GLU A 18 4.85 -18.95 -9.06
N THR A 19 6.12 -18.57 -9.21
CA THR A 19 7.19 -19.05 -8.32
C THR A 19 7.07 -18.42 -6.93
N SER A 20 6.78 -17.12 -6.86
CA SER A 20 6.62 -16.41 -5.59
C SER A 20 5.43 -16.91 -4.77
N LYS A 21 4.33 -17.28 -5.45
CA LYS A 21 3.18 -17.93 -4.81
C LYS A 21 3.52 -19.29 -4.23
N ARG A 22 4.33 -20.09 -4.94
CA ARG A 22 4.84 -21.38 -4.44
C ARG A 22 5.74 -21.18 -3.23
N ASP A 23 6.62 -20.19 -3.25
CA ASP A 23 7.55 -19.93 -2.15
C ASP A 23 6.81 -19.46 -0.90
N MET A 24 5.79 -18.58 -1.02
CA MET A 24 4.92 -18.26 0.12
C MET A 24 4.20 -19.49 0.68
N TRP A 25 3.74 -20.40 -0.20
CA TRP A 25 3.09 -21.63 0.25
C TRP A 25 4.07 -22.49 1.05
N ASP A 26 5.29 -22.65 0.52
CA ASP A 26 6.36 -23.39 1.18
C ASP A 26 6.77 -22.74 2.50
N ASP A 27 6.92 -21.42 2.60
CA ASP A 27 7.27 -20.73 3.86
C ASP A 27 6.19 -20.84 4.93
N ASN A 28 4.91 -20.80 4.52
CA ASN A 28 3.80 -20.97 5.45
C ASN A 28 3.65 -22.43 5.94
N CYS A 29 4.17 -23.40 5.18
CA CYS A 29 3.94 -24.83 5.42
C CYS A 29 5.19 -25.63 5.83
N ARG A 30 6.40 -25.21 5.45
CA ARG A 30 7.65 -25.95 5.74
C ARG A 30 7.98 -25.87 7.23
N GLY A 31 8.33 -27.02 7.81
CA GLY A 31 8.81 -27.13 9.20
C GLY A 31 7.72 -27.38 10.25
N ARG A 32 6.45 -27.50 9.88
CA ARG A 32 5.37 -27.85 10.83
C ARG A 32 5.05 -29.34 10.74
N GLY A 33 5.25 -30.08 11.84
CA GLY A 33 5.03 -31.53 11.93
C GLY A 33 3.55 -31.94 11.82
N GLU A 34 3.27 -33.23 11.96
CA GLU A 34 1.89 -33.77 11.93
C GLU A 34 1.01 -33.09 13.00
N GLY A 35 -0.19 -32.63 12.61
CA GLY A 35 -1.19 -32.01 13.51
C GLY A 35 -1.35 -30.50 13.37
N TRP A 36 -0.54 -29.83 12.55
CA TRP A 36 -0.74 -28.42 12.21
C TRP A 36 -1.60 -28.29 10.95
N THR A 37 -2.76 -27.63 11.08
CA THR A 37 -3.51 -27.17 9.91
C THR A 37 -2.72 -26.05 9.26
N CYS A 38 -2.25 -26.26 8.03
CA CYS A 38 -1.75 -25.17 7.20
C CYS A 38 -2.83 -24.10 7.21
N ILE A 39 -2.51 -22.88 7.66
CA ILE A 39 -3.38 -21.76 7.37
C ILE A 39 -3.18 -21.57 5.87
N PRO A 40 -4.15 -21.94 5.01
CA PRO A 40 -4.01 -21.59 3.60
C PRO A 40 -3.75 -20.08 3.58
N PRO A 41 -2.84 -19.55 2.74
CA PRO A 41 -2.90 -18.13 2.43
C PRO A 41 -4.35 -17.91 2.08
N THR A 42 -5.08 -17.21 2.95
CA THR A 42 -6.53 -17.19 2.88
C THR A 42 -6.87 -16.81 1.45
N LEU A 43 -7.90 -17.41 0.89
CA LEU A 43 -8.54 -16.96 -0.36
C LEU A 43 -9.17 -15.55 -0.16
N GLY A 44 -8.50 -14.68 0.58
CA GLY A 44 -8.64 -13.24 0.68
C GLY A 44 -7.25 -12.67 0.38
N SER A 45 -7.17 -12.05 -0.80
CA SER A 45 -6.07 -11.21 -1.31
C SER A 45 -5.10 -10.66 -0.26
N GLN A 46 -3.81 -10.97 -0.43
CA GLN A 46 -2.66 -10.43 0.31
C GLN A 46 -2.71 -10.72 1.83
N ALA A 47 -1.57 -11.01 2.43
CA ALA A 47 -1.47 -11.18 3.88
C ALA A 47 -2.05 -9.94 4.62
N GLY A 48 -3.30 -10.05 5.10
CA GLY A 48 -3.91 -9.17 6.09
C GLY A 48 -4.26 -7.72 5.70
N SER A 49 -4.09 -7.29 4.45
CA SER A 49 -4.06 -5.86 4.10
C SER A 49 -5.29 -5.30 3.38
N SER A 50 -6.30 -6.11 3.08
CA SER A 50 -7.53 -5.67 2.37
C SER A 50 -8.66 -5.21 3.30
N TRP A 51 -8.48 -5.30 4.62
CA TRP A 51 -9.50 -4.96 5.61
C TRP A 51 -9.34 -3.47 5.99
N ASN A 52 -10.29 -2.64 5.54
CA ASN A 52 -10.44 -1.19 5.79
C ASN A 52 -9.49 -0.20 5.06
N THR A 53 -8.73 -0.64 4.06
CA THR A 53 -7.55 0.13 3.59
C THR A 53 -7.61 0.62 2.15
N LYS A 54 -8.59 0.20 1.35
CA LYS A 54 -8.60 0.64 -0.05
C LYS A 54 -8.83 2.14 -0.18
N TYR A 55 -9.54 2.78 0.76
CA TYR A 55 -9.99 4.16 0.61
C TYR A 55 -9.89 4.96 1.91
N GLY A 56 -9.93 6.29 1.76
CA GLY A 56 -9.87 7.21 2.90
C GLY A 56 -10.96 6.96 3.95
N PRO A 57 -12.26 6.95 3.60
CA PRO A 57 -13.31 6.80 4.61
C PRO A 57 -13.21 5.51 5.43
N THR A 58 -12.71 4.43 4.83
CA THR A 58 -12.61 3.13 5.51
C THR A 58 -11.55 3.10 6.60
N ILE A 59 -10.44 3.84 6.46
CA ILE A 59 -9.43 3.90 7.53
C ILE A 59 -10.00 4.61 8.77
N ARG A 60 -10.76 5.69 8.58
CA ARG A 60 -11.42 6.40 9.69
C ARG A 60 -12.42 5.50 10.42
N VAL A 61 -13.27 4.79 9.68
CA VAL A 61 -14.22 3.82 10.26
C VAL A 61 -13.48 2.72 11.04
N GLY A 62 -12.41 2.17 10.46
CA GLY A 62 -11.60 1.13 11.10
C GLY A 62 -10.93 1.61 12.38
N LEU A 63 -10.36 2.82 12.37
CA LEU A 63 -9.74 3.44 13.53
C LEU A 63 -10.73 3.72 14.65
N ASN A 64 -11.92 4.23 14.33
CA ASN A 64 -12.98 4.44 15.31
C ASN A 64 -13.41 3.13 15.98
N TRP A 65 -13.69 2.10 15.17
CA TRP A 65 -14.05 0.79 15.69
C TRP A 65 -12.95 0.21 16.60
N PHE A 66 -11.69 0.29 16.16
CA PHE A 66 -10.55 -0.25 16.91
C PHE A 66 -10.33 0.52 18.22
N SER A 67 -10.37 1.84 18.16
CA SER A 67 -10.24 2.73 19.31
C SER A 67 -11.34 2.49 20.34
N ASP A 68 -12.60 2.44 19.91
CA ASP A 68 -13.74 2.19 20.82
C ASP A 68 -13.66 0.82 21.49
N ARG A 69 -13.31 -0.21 20.73
CA ARG A 69 -13.25 -1.59 21.23
C ARG A 69 -12.10 -1.79 22.23
N TYR A 70 -10.97 -1.13 22.02
CA TYR A 70 -9.74 -1.38 22.77
C TYR A 70 -9.26 -0.17 23.58
N ARG A 71 -10.12 0.83 23.81
CA ARG A 71 -9.81 2.07 24.54
C ARG A 71 -9.11 1.86 25.89
N GLY A 72 -9.45 0.78 26.61
CA GLY A 72 -8.83 0.46 27.90
C GLY A 72 -7.44 -0.20 27.81
N LEU A 73 -7.08 -0.75 26.64
CA LEU A 73 -5.83 -1.46 26.41
C LEU A 73 -4.77 -0.59 25.72
N ILE A 74 -5.19 0.28 24.80
CA ILE A 74 -4.29 1.16 24.03
C ILE A 74 -3.94 2.37 24.88
N LYS A 75 -2.71 2.41 25.41
CA LYS A 75 -2.23 3.51 26.26
C LYS A 75 -1.24 4.45 25.58
N ASN A 76 -0.66 4.02 24.47
CA ASN A 76 0.44 4.72 23.80
C ASN A 76 0.08 5.15 22.37
N GLY A 77 -1.23 5.25 22.09
CA GLY A 77 -1.74 5.56 20.77
C GLY A 77 -1.50 4.47 19.72
N ILE A 78 -1.77 4.83 18.46
CA ILE A 78 -1.76 3.96 17.30
C ILE A 78 -0.73 4.50 16.30
N ILE A 79 0.16 3.63 15.80
CA ILE A 79 1.01 3.91 14.65
C ILE A 79 0.50 3.07 13.49
N ILE A 80 0.32 3.70 12.34
CA ILE A 80 -0.23 3.05 11.16
C ILE A 80 0.89 2.80 10.16
N THR A 81 0.98 1.56 9.72
CA THR A 81 1.59 1.19 8.45
C THR A 81 0.47 0.63 7.59
N GLU A 82 0.46 0.98 6.31
CA GLU A 82 -0.57 0.55 5.37
C GLU A 82 0.09 0.06 4.09
N ASN A 83 -0.58 -0.78 3.30
CA ASN A 83 0.04 -1.47 2.16
C ASN A 83 0.20 -0.62 0.91
N GLY A 84 -0.33 0.59 0.86
CA GLY A 84 -0.24 1.58 -0.20
C GLY A 84 -1.33 1.46 -1.25
N CYS A 85 -1.22 2.31 -2.26
CA CYS A 85 -1.91 2.13 -3.54
C CYS A 85 -0.90 1.58 -4.55
N ALA A 86 -1.02 0.30 -4.91
CA ALA A 86 -0.32 -0.25 -6.07
C ALA A 86 -1.24 -0.39 -7.26
N GLN A 87 -0.62 -0.20 -8.42
CA GLN A 87 -1.09 -0.78 -9.65
C GLN A 87 -0.25 -1.98 -10.06
N PRO A 88 -0.92 -3.09 -10.30
CA PRO A 88 -0.59 -4.02 -11.36
C PRO A 88 -1.48 -3.67 -12.56
N ASN A 89 -0.93 -3.47 -13.76
CA ASN A 89 -1.47 -3.68 -15.13
C ASN A 89 -3.01 -3.73 -15.40
N TYR A 90 -3.86 -3.12 -14.58
CA TYR A 90 -5.33 -3.16 -14.62
C TYR A 90 -5.92 -1.85 -14.07
N LYS A 91 -7.20 -1.61 -14.35
CA LYS A 91 -7.91 -0.39 -13.92
C LYS A 91 -7.89 -0.25 -12.40
N VAL A 92 -7.31 0.84 -11.90
CA VAL A 92 -7.40 1.15 -10.46
C VAL A 92 -8.82 1.47 -10.09
N SER A 93 -9.29 0.80 -9.05
CA SER A 93 -10.51 1.20 -8.37
C SER A 93 -10.23 2.44 -7.52
N ARG A 94 -10.96 3.54 -7.76
CA ARG A 94 -11.26 4.49 -6.67
C ARG A 94 -12.37 3.87 -5.82
N ALA A 95 -12.83 4.62 -4.84
CA ALA A 95 -13.67 4.12 -3.78
C ALA A 95 -15.05 3.62 -4.21
N ASN A 96 -15.15 2.32 -4.52
CA ASN A 96 -16.35 1.72 -5.12
C ASN A 96 -17.26 0.98 -4.11
N ASP A 97 -16.94 1.01 -2.81
CA ASP A 97 -17.81 0.47 -1.75
C ASP A 97 -19.03 1.38 -1.49
N GLU A 98 -20.12 0.81 -0.97
CA GLU A 98 -21.38 1.53 -0.76
C GLU A 98 -21.24 2.72 0.18
N VAL A 99 -20.48 2.58 1.27
CA VAL A 99 -20.29 3.65 2.27
C VAL A 99 -19.57 4.83 1.63
N THR A 100 -18.50 4.57 0.89
CA THR A 100 -17.76 5.66 0.25
C THR A 100 -18.52 6.30 -0.90
N LYS A 101 -19.29 5.52 -1.67
CA LYS A 101 -20.21 6.06 -2.69
C LYS A 101 -21.25 6.97 -2.07
N GLU A 102 -21.87 6.57 -0.96
CA GLU A 102 -22.86 7.38 -0.24
C GLU A 102 -22.25 8.67 0.29
N TYR A 103 -21.04 8.60 0.85
CA TYR A 103 -20.30 9.79 1.29
C TYR A 103 -20.04 10.76 0.13
N PHE A 104 -19.42 10.29 -0.97
CA PHE A 104 -19.11 11.16 -2.11
C PHE A 104 -20.37 11.73 -2.78
N LYS A 105 -21.45 10.94 -2.83
CA LYS A 105 -22.76 11.42 -3.24
C LYS A 105 -23.32 12.50 -2.32
N SER A 106 -23.14 12.37 -1.00
CA SER A 106 -23.61 13.37 -0.04
C SER A 106 -22.95 14.74 -0.19
N ILE A 107 -21.74 14.78 -0.75
CA ILE A 107 -20.98 16.02 -1.00
C ILE A 107 -20.98 16.43 -2.48
N GLY A 108 -21.73 15.74 -3.35
CA GLY A 108 -21.83 16.03 -4.78
C GLY A 108 -20.52 15.79 -5.57
N GLN A 109 -19.73 14.81 -5.15
CA GLN A 109 -18.47 14.45 -5.79
C GLN A 109 -18.38 12.95 -6.13
N GLU A 110 -19.44 12.38 -6.70
CA GLU A 110 -19.54 10.95 -7.04
C GLU A 110 -18.40 10.43 -7.93
N GLN A 111 -17.76 11.30 -8.72
CA GLN A 111 -16.63 10.94 -9.58
C GLN A 111 -15.43 10.36 -8.82
N TYR A 112 -15.29 10.64 -7.52
CA TYR A 112 -14.21 10.08 -6.70
C TYR A 112 -14.49 8.65 -6.22
N ALA A 113 -15.67 8.10 -6.53
CA ALA A 113 -16.12 6.76 -6.16
C ALA A 113 -16.21 5.76 -7.34
N ASP A 114 -15.37 5.93 -8.38
CA ASP A 114 -15.38 5.13 -9.63
C ASP A 114 -14.03 4.46 -9.95
N THR A 115 -13.84 3.74 -11.06
CA THR A 115 -12.51 3.30 -11.52
C THR A 115 -11.80 4.38 -12.34
N TYR A 116 -10.48 4.48 -12.26
CA TYR A 116 -9.71 5.23 -13.25
C TYR A 116 -9.80 4.55 -14.62
N GLY A 117 -9.67 5.34 -15.69
CA GLY A 117 -9.62 4.80 -17.05
C GLY A 117 -8.30 4.11 -17.36
N GLU A 118 -8.20 3.54 -18.56
CA GLU A 118 -7.04 2.77 -19.02
C GLU A 118 -5.79 3.64 -19.20
N GLU A 119 -5.97 4.96 -19.36
CA GLU A 119 -4.91 5.96 -19.42
C GLU A 119 -4.10 6.06 -18.13
N MET A 120 -4.63 5.54 -17.02
CA MET A 120 -3.95 5.53 -15.73
C MET A 120 -3.25 4.20 -15.45
N ILE A 121 -3.14 3.28 -16.41
CA ILE A 121 -2.42 2.02 -16.24
C ILE A 121 -0.91 2.26 -16.38
N GLU A 122 -0.13 1.78 -15.42
CA GLU A 122 1.35 1.82 -15.49
C GLU A 122 1.88 0.99 -16.69
N ASP A 123 2.81 1.57 -17.47
CA ASP A 123 3.51 0.90 -18.57
C ASP A 123 5.03 0.99 -18.37
N GLU A 124 5.68 -0.14 -18.08
CA GLU A 124 7.14 -0.24 -17.91
C GLU A 124 7.93 0.16 -19.17
N LYS A 125 7.28 0.27 -20.35
CA LYS A 125 7.90 0.81 -21.57
C LYS A 125 7.93 2.33 -21.60
N ASP A 126 7.09 2.98 -20.81
CA ASP A 126 7.08 4.43 -20.62
C ASP A 126 7.11 4.80 -19.14
N PRO A 127 8.26 4.64 -18.46
CA PRO A 127 8.40 5.04 -17.06
C PRO A 127 8.06 6.51 -16.84
N GLN A 128 8.35 7.38 -17.81
CA GLN A 128 8.07 8.82 -17.70
C GLN A 128 6.58 9.15 -17.81
N GLY A 129 5.73 8.19 -18.19
CA GLY A 129 4.28 8.32 -18.19
C GLY A 129 3.69 8.19 -16.78
N VAL A 130 2.70 7.29 -16.64
CA VAL A 130 1.93 7.09 -15.41
C VAL A 130 2.79 6.66 -14.23
N ILE A 131 3.87 5.90 -14.45
CA ILE A 131 4.73 5.39 -13.37
C ILE A 131 5.35 6.54 -12.57
N ILE A 132 5.97 7.52 -13.24
CA ILE A 132 6.55 8.69 -12.57
C ILE A 132 5.48 9.74 -12.25
N ASN A 133 4.46 9.90 -13.11
CA ASN A 133 3.33 10.81 -12.90
C ASN A 133 2.12 10.09 -12.29
N ASP A 134 2.31 9.48 -11.13
CA ASP A 134 1.36 8.60 -10.46
C ASP A 134 0.22 9.34 -9.72
N GLU A 135 -0.56 10.13 -10.47
CA GLU A 135 -1.64 10.96 -9.93
C GLU A 135 -2.68 10.16 -9.12
N TYR A 136 -2.95 8.92 -9.55
CA TYR A 136 -3.86 8.03 -8.84
C TYR A 136 -3.39 7.73 -7.40
N ARG A 137 -2.07 7.62 -7.18
CA ARG A 137 -1.46 7.37 -5.88
C ARG A 137 -1.47 8.63 -5.02
N ILE A 138 -1.28 9.79 -5.62
CA ILE A 138 -1.45 11.09 -4.94
C ILE A 138 -2.89 11.25 -4.44
N ASP A 139 -3.87 10.97 -5.28
CA ASP A 139 -5.29 11.09 -4.93
C ASP A 139 -5.69 10.07 -3.86
N TRP A 140 -5.05 8.90 -3.85
CA TRP A 140 -5.19 7.94 -2.76
C TRP A 140 -4.64 8.51 -1.44
N TYR A 141 -3.41 9.04 -1.42
CA TYR A 141 -2.82 9.63 -0.21
C TYR A 141 -3.64 10.80 0.31
N LYS A 142 -4.13 11.70 -0.56
CA LYS A 142 -5.00 12.82 -0.14
C LYS A 142 -6.22 12.33 0.63
N GLN A 143 -6.92 11.33 0.09
CA GLN A 143 -8.12 10.78 0.74
C GLN A 143 -7.77 10.06 2.04
N TYR A 144 -6.69 9.28 2.05
CA TYR A 144 -6.27 8.51 3.21
C TYR A 144 -5.83 9.43 4.36
N LEU A 145 -4.97 10.40 4.07
CA LEU A 145 -4.45 11.36 5.05
C LEU A 145 -5.54 12.29 5.58
N GLU A 146 -6.50 12.72 4.75
CA GLU A 146 -7.62 13.52 5.25
C GLU A 146 -8.50 12.73 6.22
N ASN A 147 -8.79 11.47 5.92
CA ASN A 147 -9.59 10.64 6.82
C ASN A 147 -8.83 10.24 8.09
N LEU A 148 -7.51 10.06 7.99
CA LEU A 148 -6.64 9.91 9.14
C LEU A 148 -6.70 11.17 10.03
N ARG A 149 -6.59 12.35 9.42
CA ARG A 149 -6.68 13.64 10.11
C ARG A 149 -8.03 13.81 10.79
N LEU A 150 -9.14 13.45 10.13
CA LEU A 150 -10.48 13.50 10.70
C LEU A 150 -10.65 12.52 11.87
N ALA A 151 -10.13 11.30 11.78
CA ALA A 151 -10.14 10.34 12.89
C ALA A 151 -9.41 10.89 14.13
N TYR A 152 -8.28 11.56 13.91
CA TYR A 152 -7.51 12.20 14.98
C TYR A 152 -8.20 13.44 15.55
N ALA A 153 -8.57 14.40 14.70
CA ALA A 153 -9.02 15.72 15.11
C ALA A 153 -10.49 15.74 15.57
N GLU A 154 -11.37 15.02 14.86
CA GLU A 154 -12.83 15.06 15.10
C GLU A 154 -13.30 13.89 15.96
N ASP A 155 -12.72 12.69 15.77
CA ASP A 155 -13.16 11.48 16.49
C ASP A 155 -12.28 11.15 17.71
N HIS A 156 -11.23 11.95 17.94
CA HIS A 156 -10.33 11.83 19.09
C HIS A 156 -9.63 10.44 19.20
N VAL A 157 -9.37 9.79 18.07
CA VAL A 157 -8.54 8.59 18.04
C VAL A 157 -7.07 8.99 18.23
N ASP A 158 -6.38 8.37 19.20
CA ASP A 158 -4.98 8.69 19.53
C ASP A 158 -4.00 8.11 18.49
N VAL A 159 -4.00 8.65 17.27
CA VAL A 159 -3.03 8.33 16.21
C VAL A 159 -1.75 9.14 16.43
N ARG A 160 -0.60 8.44 16.42
CA ARG A 160 0.72 9.02 16.72
C ARG A 160 1.69 9.02 15.54
N GLY A 161 1.39 8.24 14.50
CA GLY A 161 2.28 8.13 13.36
C GLY A 161 1.65 7.39 12.19
N TYR A 162 2.16 7.70 11.01
CA TYR A 162 1.78 7.11 9.74
C TYR A 162 3.06 6.81 8.95
N MET A 163 3.15 5.62 8.38
CA MET A 163 4.26 5.16 7.56
C MET A 163 3.67 4.60 6.26
N ALA A 164 3.88 5.31 5.17
CA ALA A 164 3.41 4.91 3.86
C ALA A 164 4.21 3.72 3.33
N TRP A 165 3.52 2.68 2.85
CA TRP A 165 4.15 1.64 2.03
C TRP A 165 4.10 2.07 0.55
N SER A 166 5.22 2.26 -0.12
CA SER A 166 6.59 2.17 0.42
C SER A 166 7.47 3.27 -0.11
N LEU A 167 8.60 3.48 0.56
CA LEU A 167 9.57 4.48 0.12
C LEU A 167 10.10 4.18 -1.28
N VAL A 168 10.37 2.90 -1.57
CA VAL A 168 10.91 2.42 -2.84
C VAL A 168 10.14 1.21 -3.33
N ASP A 169 10.03 1.07 -4.65
CA ASP A 169 9.52 -0.16 -5.25
C ASP A 169 10.35 -1.35 -4.73
N ASN A 170 9.68 -2.47 -4.46
CA ASN A 170 10.28 -3.63 -3.82
C ASN A 170 9.64 -4.94 -4.34
N PHE A 171 10.06 -6.07 -3.77
CA PHE A 171 9.52 -7.39 -4.08
C PHE A 171 8.21 -7.62 -3.30
N GLU A 172 7.08 -7.61 -4.00
CA GLU A 172 5.75 -7.67 -3.43
C GLU A 172 5.21 -9.11 -3.37
N TRP A 173 5.89 -9.95 -2.59
CA TRP A 173 5.45 -11.30 -2.23
C TRP A 173 5.02 -12.11 -3.46
N GLU A 174 3.80 -12.65 -3.46
CA GLU A 174 3.27 -13.44 -4.58
C GLU A 174 3.22 -12.70 -5.92
N ASN A 175 3.28 -11.36 -5.94
CA ASN A 175 3.27 -10.54 -7.15
C ASN A 175 4.68 -10.22 -7.68
N GLY A 176 5.73 -10.69 -7.02
CA GLY A 176 7.11 -10.43 -7.41
C GLY A 176 7.37 -8.94 -7.60
N TYR A 177 7.96 -8.57 -8.74
CA TYR A 177 8.21 -7.17 -9.11
C TYR A 177 7.14 -6.57 -10.03
N GLU A 178 6.03 -7.26 -10.30
CA GLU A 178 4.98 -6.71 -11.18
C GLU A 178 4.19 -5.59 -10.50
N THR A 179 3.90 -5.76 -9.21
CA THR A 179 3.13 -4.79 -8.42
C THR A 179 4.05 -3.72 -7.84
N ARG A 180 3.74 -2.44 -8.12
CA ARG A 180 4.53 -1.29 -7.66
C ARG A 180 3.80 -0.49 -6.57
N PHE A 181 4.31 -0.56 -5.33
CA PHE A 181 3.80 0.27 -4.21
C PHE A 181 4.70 1.46 -3.88
N GLY A 182 5.92 1.47 -4.39
CA GLY A 182 6.91 2.47 -4.04
C GLY A 182 6.53 3.84 -4.58
N MET A 183 6.78 4.87 -3.78
CA MET A 183 6.80 6.26 -4.23
C MET A 183 8.09 6.61 -4.97
N THR A 184 9.05 5.69 -5.00
CA THR A 184 10.28 5.78 -5.78
C THR A 184 10.35 4.60 -6.74
N TYR A 185 10.41 4.89 -8.02
CA TYR A 185 10.57 3.91 -9.08
C TYR A 185 11.96 3.27 -9.07
N ILE A 186 11.99 1.97 -9.32
CA ILE A 186 13.20 1.19 -9.59
C ILE A 186 12.94 0.30 -10.81
N ASP A 187 13.78 0.41 -11.83
CA ASP A 187 13.76 -0.51 -12.97
C ASP A 187 14.53 -1.79 -12.62
N PHE A 188 13.79 -2.82 -12.22
CA PHE A 188 14.38 -4.13 -11.86
C PHE A 188 14.80 -4.96 -13.06
N TYR A 189 14.30 -4.66 -14.26
CA TYR A 189 14.45 -5.52 -15.42
C TYR A 189 15.62 -5.07 -16.31
N ASN A 190 15.80 -3.76 -16.48
CA ASN A 190 16.80 -3.20 -17.39
C ASN A 190 17.93 -2.46 -16.66
N ASP A 191 17.73 -1.97 -15.42
CA ASP A 191 18.77 -1.26 -14.68
C ASP A 191 19.38 -2.09 -13.54
N LYS A 192 20.53 -2.71 -13.83
CA LYS A 192 21.32 -3.46 -12.83
C LYS A 192 21.85 -2.60 -11.67
N LYS A 193 21.88 -1.28 -11.81
CA LYS A 193 22.30 -0.38 -10.72
C LYS A 193 21.16 -0.09 -9.74
N LEU A 194 19.93 -0.46 -10.11
CA LEU A 194 18.72 -0.19 -9.33
C LEU A 194 18.64 1.31 -9.00
N THR A 195 18.72 2.17 -10.02
CA THR A 195 18.63 3.62 -9.83
C THR A 195 17.26 3.98 -9.25
N ARG A 196 17.25 4.82 -8.22
CA ARG A 196 16.04 5.29 -7.54
C ARG A 196 15.57 6.57 -8.22
N VAL A 197 14.36 6.55 -8.77
CA VAL A 197 13.75 7.72 -9.43
C VAL A 197 12.48 8.12 -8.66
N PRO A 198 12.45 9.29 -8.01
CA PRO A 198 11.25 9.78 -7.33
C PRO A 198 10.04 9.84 -8.27
N LYS A 199 8.89 9.32 -7.81
CA LYS A 199 7.58 9.55 -8.43
C LYS A 199 6.96 10.82 -7.84
N LYS A 200 5.96 11.40 -8.49
CA LYS A 200 5.26 12.59 -7.98
C LYS A 200 4.59 12.36 -6.63
N SER A 201 4.17 11.13 -6.33
CA SER A 201 3.66 10.78 -5.00
C SER A 201 4.67 10.97 -3.87
N LEU A 202 5.97 10.77 -4.11
CA LEU A 202 7.01 11.04 -3.10
C LEU A 202 7.12 12.54 -2.82
N GLU A 203 7.12 13.35 -3.87
CA GLU A 203 7.16 14.81 -3.77
C GLU A 203 5.96 15.32 -2.99
N PHE A 204 4.75 14.90 -3.39
CA PHE A 204 3.51 15.24 -2.71
C PHE A 204 3.52 14.85 -1.23
N LEU A 205 3.88 13.60 -0.91
CA LEU A 205 3.84 13.13 0.47
C LEU A 205 4.91 13.83 1.32
N GLY A 206 6.08 14.11 0.74
CA GLY A 206 7.15 14.88 1.38
C GLY A 206 6.69 16.30 1.74
N GLU A 207 6.11 17.02 0.79
CA GLU A 207 5.52 18.35 1.01
C GLU A 207 4.43 18.31 2.08
N TRP A 208 3.51 17.34 1.97
CA TRP A 208 2.43 17.17 2.94
C TRP A 208 2.96 16.99 4.38
N TYR A 209 4.00 16.16 4.57
CA TYR A 209 4.62 15.99 5.88
C TYR A 209 5.25 17.28 6.41
N LEU A 210 5.95 18.03 5.56
CA LEU A 210 6.57 19.30 5.95
C LEU A 210 5.53 20.34 6.37
N GLU A 211 4.37 20.36 5.72
CA GLU A 211 3.29 21.30 6.00
C GLU A 211 2.44 20.91 7.22
N ASN A 212 2.27 19.61 7.49
CA ASN A 212 1.26 19.11 8.43
C ASN A 212 1.84 18.44 9.69
N VAL A 213 3.14 18.13 9.72
CA VAL A 213 3.78 17.50 10.88
C VAL A 213 4.81 18.43 11.49
N GLU A 214 4.76 18.59 12.82
CA GLU A 214 5.70 19.40 13.57
C GLU A 214 7.15 18.94 13.32
N GLN A 215 7.95 19.84 12.75
CA GLN A 215 9.37 19.60 12.51
C GLN A 215 10.15 19.97 13.77
N LYS A 216 10.81 19.00 14.40
CA LYS A 216 11.76 19.31 15.48
C LYS A 216 12.99 19.99 14.86
N ALA A 217 13.18 21.26 15.23
CA ALA A 217 14.34 22.07 14.87
C ALA A 217 15.64 21.55 15.49
#